data_AF-A0A016TXR1-F1
#
_entry.id   AF-A0A016TXR1-F1
#
_cell.length_a   1.000
_cell.length_b   1.000
_cell.length_c   1.000
_cell.angle_alpha   90.00
_cell.angle_beta   90.00
_cell.angle_gamma   90.00
#
_symmetry.space_group_name_H-M   'P 1'
#
loop_
_entity.id
_entity.type
_entity.pdbx_description
1 polymer ?
#
loop_
_entity_poly.entity_id
_entity_poly.type
_entity_poly.pdbx_seq_one_letter_code
_entity_poly.pdbx_strand_id
1 'polypeptide(L)'
;MAQMYESNVLLMVHGDDFRFNMIEEWHQHHDNFLPLFEEINRNGLAEIRFGTFSDYFTALEKWYADNGKQPATLSGDFFPYKPGTPLQRGLNKSVEISVQHNITWRPVQPYTKPDRFAAVLVDGSHFLVIFFCEWCALGDIWSGYFSTRPFIKRRERSVHNIIRAAGIVAAQARSEMSVEQENEVKDKLQRARRILSLIQHHDAITGTSRRHVMADYSILLYNASSLARSAFELASTSIAGSNVYTIWCCESNTIITQ
;
A
#
# COMPACT_ATOMS: atom_id res chain seq x y z
N MET A 1 -0.39 9.16 23.20
CA MET A 1 0.12 9.03 21.81
C MET A 1 1.15 10.11 21.48
N ALA A 2 0.85 11.41 21.67
CA ALA A 2 1.81 12.50 21.41
C ALA A 2 3.16 12.34 22.12
N GLN A 3 3.16 11.83 23.36
CA GLN A 3 4.37 11.58 24.17
C GLN A 3 5.35 10.54 23.58
N MET A 4 4.94 9.76 22.57
CA MET A 4 5.82 8.80 21.87
C MET A 4 6.68 9.47 20.81
N TYR A 5 6.41 10.74 20.49
CA TYR A 5 7.12 11.52 19.48
C TYR A 5 7.79 12.72 20.13
N GLU A 6 8.90 13.17 19.54
CA GLU A 6 9.61 14.35 20.06
C GLU A 6 8.97 15.68 19.67
N SER A 7 8.29 15.71 18.52
CA SER A 7 7.70 16.94 17.97
C SER A 7 6.31 17.20 18.53
N ASN A 8 5.89 18.47 18.47
CA ASN A 8 4.50 18.88 18.73
C ASN A 8 3.60 18.77 17.49
N VAL A 9 4.07 18.08 16.44
CA VAL A 9 3.34 17.86 15.19
C VAL A 9 2.91 16.39 15.15
N LEU A 10 1.60 16.15 15.22
CA LEU A 10 1.06 14.80 15.29
C LEU A 10 0.30 14.44 14.00
N LEU A 11 0.63 13.27 13.44
CA LEU A 11 -0.13 12.65 12.35
C LEU A 11 -1.19 11.72 12.94
N MET A 12 -2.46 11.97 12.62
CA MET A 12 -3.55 11.03 12.87
C MET A 12 -4.11 10.58 11.52
N VAL A 13 -3.98 9.29 11.22
CA VAL A 13 -4.54 8.72 9.98
C VAL A 13 -6.00 8.39 10.22
N HIS A 14 -6.89 8.97 9.40
CA HIS A 14 -8.32 8.71 9.44
C HIS A 14 -8.75 7.95 8.19
N GLY A 15 -9.01 6.65 8.35
CA GLY A 15 -9.37 5.75 7.26
C GLY A 15 -9.26 4.29 7.68
N ASP A 16 -9.67 3.40 6.77
CA ASP A 16 -9.56 1.94 6.90
C ASP A 16 -9.72 1.31 5.49
N ASP A 17 -9.63 -0.01 5.40
CA ASP A 17 -9.81 -0.78 4.16
C ASP A 17 -11.09 -0.38 3.42
N PHE A 18 -10.93 0.12 2.19
CA PHE A 18 -12.02 0.50 1.28
C PHE A 18 -13.05 1.50 1.84
N ARG A 19 -12.64 2.38 2.77
CA ARG A 19 -13.48 3.48 3.29
C ARG A 19 -13.63 4.64 2.30
N PHE A 20 -14.61 5.50 2.59
CA PHE A 20 -15.00 6.65 1.77
C PHE A 20 -15.51 6.29 0.37
N ASN A 21 -16.22 5.16 0.27
CA ASN A 21 -16.82 4.70 -0.99
C ASN A 21 -18.21 5.30 -1.26
N MET A 22 -18.89 5.82 -0.23
CA MET A 22 -20.21 6.45 -0.31
C MET A 22 -20.12 7.93 0.07
N ILE A 23 -20.90 8.78 -0.60
CA ILE A 23 -20.90 10.22 -0.34
C ILE A 23 -21.46 10.54 1.06
N GLU A 24 -22.40 9.74 1.55
CA GLU A 24 -23.00 9.86 2.87
C GLU A 24 -21.98 9.58 3.98
N GLU A 25 -21.10 8.59 3.77
CA GLU A 25 -19.99 8.33 4.70
C GLU A 25 -19.07 9.55 4.79
N TRP A 26 -18.74 10.16 3.65
CA TRP A 26 -17.90 11.35 3.61
C TRP A 26 -18.51 12.51 4.40
N HIS A 27 -19.79 12.83 4.14
CA HIS A 27 -20.51 13.86 4.89
C HIS A 27 -20.59 13.54 6.38
N GLN A 28 -20.90 12.30 6.73
CA GLN A 28 -20.97 11.89 8.14
C GLN A 28 -19.63 12.07 8.85
N HIS A 29 -18.49 11.77 8.22
CA HIS A 29 -17.19 12.03 8.85
C HIS A 29 -16.90 13.53 8.90
N HIS A 30 -16.93 14.19 7.75
CA HIS A 30 -16.54 15.59 7.62
C HIS A 30 -17.38 16.50 8.53
N ASP A 31 -18.70 16.38 8.47
CA ASP A 31 -19.62 17.29 9.16
C ASP A 31 -19.65 17.05 10.68
N ASN A 32 -19.30 15.84 11.14
CA ASN A 32 -19.14 15.57 12.57
C ASN A 32 -17.78 16.01 13.12
N PHE A 33 -16.71 15.96 12.32
CA PHE A 33 -15.38 16.38 12.77
C PHE A 33 -15.21 17.90 12.81
N LEU A 34 -15.83 18.65 11.89
CA LEU A 34 -15.67 20.10 11.83
C LEU A 34 -16.04 20.81 13.16
N PRO A 35 -17.21 20.56 13.78
CA PRO A 35 -17.55 21.19 15.06
C PRO A 35 -16.56 20.82 16.19
N LEU A 36 -16.02 19.60 16.17
CA LEU A 36 -15.00 19.18 17.14
C LEU A 36 -13.68 19.94 16.92
N PHE A 37 -13.26 20.08 15.67
CA PHE A 37 -12.04 20.83 15.33
C PHE A 37 -12.19 22.30 15.72
N GLU A 38 -13.34 22.91 15.46
CA GLU A 38 -13.64 24.28 15.86
C GLU A 38 -13.53 24.47 17.38
N GLU A 39 -14.09 23.55 18.16
CA GLU A 39 -14.05 23.64 19.63
C GLU A 39 -12.63 23.42 20.18
N ILE A 40 -11.87 22.48 19.64
CA ILE A 40 -10.46 22.26 20.02
C ILE A 40 -9.63 23.50 19.70
N ASN A 41 -9.76 24.04 18.49
CA ASN A 41 -9.01 25.21 18.04
C ASN A 41 -9.38 26.47 18.83
N ARG A 42 -10.65 26.62 19.22
CA ARG A 42 -11.14 27.74 20.05
C ARG A 42 -10.48 27.77 21.44
N ASN A 43 -10.25 26.60 22.04
CA ASN A 43 -9.59 26.49 23.33
C ASN A 43 -8.09 26.85 23.28
N GLY A 44 -7.49 26.92 22.09
CA GLY A 44 -6.12 27.39 21.88
C GLY A 44 -5.01 26.45 22.37
N LEU A 45 -5.37 25.27 22.88
CA LEU A 45 -4.41 24.28 23.41
C LEU A 45 -3.79 23.41 22.30
N ALA A 46 -4.45 23.30 21.15
CA ALA A 46 -3.98 22.56 19.99
C ALA A 46 -4.54 23.18 18.71
N GLU A 47 -3.84 22.95 17.59
CA GLU A 47 -4.35 23.23 16.25
C GLU A 47 -4.63 21.89 15.56
N ILE A 48 -5.88 21.65 15.19
CA ILE A 48 -6.32 20.47 14.47
C ILE A 48 -7.03 20.86 13.17
N ARG A 49 -6.70 20.15 12.10
CA ARG A 49 -7.28 20.34 10.77
C ARG A 49 -7.13 19.07 9.95
N PHE A 50 -7.94 18.95 8.90
CA PHE A 50 -7.64 18.01 7.83
C PHE A 50 -6.34 18.42 7.12
N GLY A 51 -5.56 17.42 6.71
CA GLY A 51 -4.27 17.64 6.07
C GLY A 51 -3.82 16.42 5.28
N THR A 52 -2.77 16.62 4.50
CA THR A 52 -2.10 15.59 3.72
C THR A 52 -0.81 15.13 4.41
N PHE A 53 -0.22 14.05 3.92
CA PHE A 53 1.12 13.65 4.35
C PHE A 53 2.16 14.76 4.10
N SER A 54 2.03 15.50 3.00
CA SER A 54 2.91 16.63 2.69
C SER A 54 2.82 17.73 3.73
N ASP A 55 1.61 18.08 4.19
CA ASP A 55 1.42 19.07 5.26
C ASP A 55 2.12 18.63 6.55
N TYR A 56 1.95 17.36 6.92
CA TYR A 56 2.58 16.80 8.11
C TYR A 56 4.10 16.84 8.05
N PHE A 57 4.71 16.34 6.96
CA PHE A 57 6.18 16.32 6.83
C PHE A 57 6.75 17.74 6.72
N THR A 58 6.07 18.66 6.05
CA THR A 58 6.48 20.08 6.00
C THR A 58 6.52 20.71 7.39
N ALA A 59 5.48 20.48 8.20
CA ALA A 59 5.43 20.98 9.57
C ALA A 59 6.47 20.32 10.48
N LEU A 60 6.70 19.01 10.30
CA LEU A 60 7.69 18.25 11.06
C LEU A 60 9.13 18.71 10.76
N GLU A 61 9.46 18.90 9.47
CA GLU A 61 10.78 19.42 9.04
C GLU A 61 11.03 20.83 9.55
N LYS A 62 10.00 21.70 9.48
CA LYS A 62 10.06 23.03 10.09
C LYS A 62 10.35 22.94 11.59
N TRP A 63 9.66 22.05 12.31
CA TRP A 63 9.90 21.86 13.74
C TRP A 63 11.34 21.43 14.02
N TYR A 64 11.91 20.49 13.25
CA TYR A 64 13.31 20.10 13.40
C TYR A 64 14.28 21.27 13.18
N ALA A 65 14.04 22.07 12.13
CA ALA A 65 14.86 23.25 11.82
C ALA A 65 14.79 24.31 12.93
N ASP A 66 13.58 24.65 13.38
CA ASP A 66 13.34 25.67 14.40
C ASP A 66 13.92 25.25 15.78
N ASN A 67 14.04 23.94 16.04
CA ASN A 67 14.59 23.40 17.29
C ASN A 67 16.06 22.96 17.20
N GLY A 68 16.73 23.16 16.05
CA GLY A 68 18.12 22.73 15.85
C GLY A 68 18.34 21.23 16.04
N LYS A 69 17.30 20.41 15.83
CA LYS A 69 17.31 18.95 16.01
C LYS A 69 17.39 18.25 14.65
N GLN A 70 17.78 16.97 14.69
CA GLN A 70 17.77 16.09 13.52
C GLN A 70 17.03 14.80 13.87
N PRO A 71 16.35 14.17 12.90
CA PRO A 71 15.76 12.84 13.10
C PRO A 71 16.82 11.80 13.49
N ALA A 72 16.45 10.83 14.31
CA ALA A 72 17.32 9.70 14.62
C ALA A 72 17.66 8.90 13.36
N THR A 73 18.91 8.45 13.26
CA THR A 73 19.34 7.56 12.19
C THR A 73 19.09 6.11 12.59
N LEU A 74 18.63 5.29 11.64
CA LEU A 74 18.37 3.86 11.84
C LEU A 74 18.89 3.08 10.63
N SER A 75 19.47 1.91 10.87
CA SER A 75 19.92 0.99 9.82
C SER A 75 19.43 -0.44 10.12
N GLY A 76 19.18 -1.22 9.06
CA GLY A 76 18.62 -2.58 9.16
C GLY A 76 17.35 -2.73 8.31
N ASP A 77 16.60 -3.81 8.55
CA ASP A 77 15.27 -4.04 8.00
C ASP A 77 14.24 -4.27 9.12
N PHE A 78 12.99 -4.54 8.74
CA PHE A 78 11.90 -4.83 9.67
C PHE A 78 11.37 -6.26 9.45
N PHE A 79 12.26 -7.23 9.20
CA PHE A 79 11.89 -8.63 9.02
C PHE A 79 12.52 -9.56 10.08
N PRO A 80 11.79 -10.64 10.46
CA PRO A 80 10.41 -10.94 10.09
C PRO A 80 9.40 -10.14 10.93
N TYR A 81 8.29 -9.72 10.30
CA TYR A 81 7.22 -9.01 11.00
C TYR A 81 6.46 -9.95 11.94
N LYS A 82 6.17 -9.45 13.14
CA LYS A 82 5.33 -10.10 14.14
C LYS A 82 4.34 -9.07 14.66
N PRO A 83 3.02 -9.23 14.41
CA PRO A 83 2.03 -8.38 15.05
C PRO A 83 2.17 -8.48 16.56
N GLY A 84 2.08 -7.34 17.24
CA GLY A 84 2.13 -7.31 18.69
C GLY A 84 1.07 -8.23 19.30
N THR A 85 1.42 -8.91 20.39
CA THR A 85 0.41 -9.39 21.33
C THR A 85 -0.30 -8.18 21.91
N PRO A 86 -1.63 -8.21 22.15
CA PRO A 86 -2.26 -7.18 22.96
C PRO A 86 -1.46 -7.11 24.26
N LEU A 87 -1.05 -5.91 24.66
CA LEU A 87 -0.49 -5.68 26.00
C LEU A 87 -1.36 -6.46 26.99
N GLN A 88 -0.77 -7.43 27.68
CA GLN A 88 -1.44 -8.05 28.81
C GLN A 88 -1.93 -6.90 29.69
N ARG A 89 -3.24 -6.86 29.97
CA ARG A 89 -3.83 -6.02 31.02
C ARG A 89 -3.03 -6.28 32.30
N GLY A 90 -2.06 -5.43 32.61
CA GLY A 90 -1.11 -5.73 33.69
C GLY A 90 -0.10 -4.64 34.01
N LEU A 91 -0.08 -3.52 33.28
CA LEU A 91 0.66 -2.34 33.70
C LEU A 91 -0.33 -1.22 33.98
N ASN A 92 -0.66 -1.08 35.27
CA ASN A 92 -1.30 0.10 35.86
C ASN A 92 -0.45 1.34 35.55
N LYS A 93 -0.73 2.00 34.43
CA LYS A 93 -0.46 3.42 34.23
C LYS A 93 -1.70 4.04 33.58
N SER A 94 -2.77 4.14 34.36
CA SER A 94 -3.82 5.13 34.15
C SER A 94 -3.20 6.51 34.39
N VAL A 95 -3.06 7.30 33.34
CA VAL A 95 -2.84 8.74 33.49
C VAL A 95 -4.24 9.33 33.66
N GLU A 96 -4.66 9.57 34.89
CA GLU A 96 -5.90 10.30 35.17
C GLU A 96 -5.72 11.77 34.80
N ILE A 97 -6.59 12.28 33.92
CA ILE A 97 -6.85 13.72 33.80
C ILE A 97 -8.37 13.89 33.86
N SER A 98 -8.85 14.44 34.97
CA SER A 98 -10.25 14.76 35.24
C SER A 98 -10.56 16.15 34.69
N VAL A 99 -11.54 16.26 33.79
CA VAL A 99 -12.19 17.52 33.44
C VAL A 99 -13.69 17.36 33.69
N GLN A 100 -14.18 17.98 34.77
CA GLN A 100 -15.60 18.14 35.04
C GLN A 100 -16.22 19.03 33.96
N HIS A 101 -17.39 18.66 33.41
CA HIS A 101 -18.63 19.47 33.37
C HIS A 101 -19.74 18.78 32.54
N ASN A 102 -20.99 18.99 32.99
CA ASN A 102 -22.25 18.37 32.54
C ASN A 102 -22.62 18.70 31.08
N ILE A 103 -22.68 17.67 30.23
CA ILE A 103 -23.42 17.71 28.96
C ILE A 103 -24.31 16.46 28.86
N THR A 104 -25.63 16.64 28.90
CA THR A 104 -26.63 15.57 28.68
C THR A 104 -26.94 15.42 27.19
N TRP A 105 -26.66 14.25 26.62
CA TRP A 105 -27.03 13.87 25.24
C TRP A 105 -28.24 12.92 25.22
N ARG A 106 -29.11 13.07 24.20
CA ARG A 106 -30.28 12.19 23.98
C ARG A 106 -29.88 10.91 23.23
N PRO A 107 -30.44 9.74 23.57
CA PRO A 107 -30.07 8.47 22.93
C PRO A 107 -30.67 8.36 21.52
N VAL A 108 -29.80 8.12 20.53
CA VAL A 108 -30.20 7.66 19.19
C VAL A 108 -30.35 6.14 19.24
N GLN A 109 -31.49 5.63 18.76
CA GLN A 109 -31.83 4.20 18.76
C GLN A 109 -30.79 3.37 17.97
N PRO A 110 -30.41 2.16 18.44
CA PRO A 110 -29.43 1.32 17.77
C PRO A 110 -30.02 0.67 16.52
N TYR A 111 -29.43 0.97 15.35
CA TYR A 111 -29.71 0.24 14.12
C TYR A 111 -28.92 -1.07 14.09
N THR A 112 -29.62 -2.18 13.90
CA THR A 112 -29.10 -3.55 13.91
C THR A 112 -28.43 -3.92 12.57
N LYS A 113 -27.13 -3.68 12.45
CA LYS A 113 -26.21 -4.43 11.57
C LYS A 113 -24.85 -4.59 12.26
N PRO A 114 -24.16 -5.75 12.19
CA PRO A 114 -22.88 -5.96 12.88
C PRO A 114 -21.68 -5.23 12.26
N ASP A 115 -21.89 -4.41 11.22
CA ASP A 115 -20.79 -3.80 10.49
C ASP A 115 -20.40 -2.46 11.12
N ARG A 116 -19.48 -2.57 12.08
CA ARG A 116 -18.44 -1.60 12.45
C ARG A 116 -18.88 -0.13 12.50
N PHE A 117 -19.35 0.28 13.68
CA PHE A 117 -19.00 1.58 14.25
C PHE A 117 -18.48 1.34 15.66
N ALA A 118 -17.31 1.90 15.98
CA ALA A 118 -16.82 1.95 17.35
C ALA A 118 -16.27 3.35 17.63
N ALA A 119 -17.18 4.29 17.86
CA ALA A 119 -16.91 5.42 18.73
C ALA A 119 -17.71 5.16 20.01
N VAL A 120 -17.09 4.45 20.97
CA VAL A 120 -17.63 4.35 22.33
C VAL A 120 -16.86 5.36 23.16
N LEU A 121 -17.53 6.47 23.47
CA LEU A 121 -17.09 7.44 24.46
C LEU A 121 -17.15 6.77 25.85
N VAL A 122 -15.99 6.47 26.41
CA VAL A 122 -15.85 6.28 27.86
C VAL A 122 -14.90 7.36 28.34
N ASP A 123 -15.48 8.37 28.99
CA ASP A 123 -14.84 9.37 29.84
C ASP A 123 -13.59 10.10 29.29
N GLY A 124 -13.83 11.31 28.77
CA GLY A 124 -13.13 12.51 29.24
C GLY A 124 -11.69 12.83 28.80
N SER A 125 -10.81 11.87 28.52
CA SER A 125 -9.38 12.26 28.36
C SER A 125 -8.46 11.34 27.56
N HIS A 126 -8.97 10.30 26.88
CA HIS A 126 -8.11 9.38 26.14
C HIS A 126 -8.68 9.04 24.76
N PHE A 127 -7.93 9.39 23.72
CA PHE A 127 -8.16 8.90 22.36
C PHE A 127 -7.21 7.74 22.10
N LEU A 128 -7.76 6.54 21.96
CA LEU A 128 -7.01 5.34 21.60
C LEU A 128 -7.78 4.60 20.51
N VAL A 129 -7.34 4.80 19.27
CA VAL A 129 -7.80 4.00 18.13
C VAL A 129 -6.94 2.75 18.09
N ILE A 130 -7.44 1.63 18.65
CA ILE A 130 -6.85 0.31 18.45
C ILE A 130 -7.63 -0.39 17.34
N PHE A 131 -6.97 -0.67 16.22
CA PHE A 131 -7.47 -1.60 15.22
C PHE A 131 -7.32 -3.03 15.74
N PHE A 132 -8.44 -3.76 15.85
CA PHE A 132 -8.42 -5.20 16.06
C PHE A 132 -8.48 -5.91 14.71
N CYS A 133 -7.40 -6.59 14.33
CA CYS A 133 -7.48 -7.72 13.42
C CYS A 133 -8.10 -8.89 14.20
N GLU A 134 -9.39 -9.18 14.01
CA GLU A 134 -10.07 -10.31 14.69
C GLU A 134 -9.58 -11.69 14.25
N TRP A 135 -8.73 -11.79 13.22
CA TRP A 135 -8.32 -13.07 12.60
C TRP A 135 -6.80 -13.31 12.56
N CYS A 136 -6.01 -12.41 13.14
CA CYS A 136 -4.57 -12.60 13.25
C CYS A 136 -4.32 -13.41 14.53
N ALA A 137 -3.81 -14.65 14.40
CA ALA A 137 -3.33 -15.41 15.56
C ALA A 137 -2.29 -14.55 16.29
N LEU A 138 -2.68 -14.06 17.47
CA LEU A 138 -1.94 -13.05 18.20
C LEU A 138 -0.56 -13.59 18.59
N GLY A 139 0.50 -12.88 18.18
CA GLY A 139 1.88 -13.27 18.48
C GLY A 139 2.52 -14.23 17.48
N ASP A 140 1.94 -14.45 16.30
CA ASP A 140 2.57 -15.26 15.25
C ASP A 140 3.50 -14.43 14.34
N ILE A 141 4.63 -15.03 13.96
CA ILE A 141 5.55 -14.42 12.99
C ILE A 141 5.01 -14.63 11.58
N TRP A 142 4.90 -13.54 10.81
CA TRP A 142 4.43 -13.58 9.42
C TRP A 142 5.59 -13.94 8.48
N SER A 143 6.04 -15.19 8.53
CA SER A 143 7.06 -15.73 7.62
C SER A 143 6.49 -16.66 6.54
N GLY A 144 5.24 -17.14 6.71
CA GLY A 144 4.62 -18.09 5.77
C GLY A 144 4.48 -17.54 4.34
N TYR A 145 4.13 -16.27 4.20
CA TYR A 145 3.92 -15.65 2.88
C TYR A 145 5.20 -15.55 2.03
N PHE A 146 6.38 -15.74 2.63
CA PHE A 146 7.64 -15.87 1.88
C PHE A 146 7.62 -17.07 0.92
N SER A 147 6.89 -18.14 1.26
CA SER A 147 6.82 -19.36 0.45
C SER A 147 5.43 -19.67 -0.14
N THR A 148 4.37 -19.03 0.34
CA THR A 148 2.99 -19.24 -0.15
C THR A 148 2.88 -19.04 -1.67
N ARG A 149 2.25 -20.01 -2.36
CA ARG A 149 2.01 -20.02 -3.82
C ARG A 149 3.29 -19.79 -4.65
N PRO A 150 4.28 -20.70 -4.57
CA PRO A 150 5.60 -20.52 -5.17
C PRO A 150 5.57 -20.41 -6.70
N PHE A 151 4.57 -21.02 -7.37
CA PHE A 151 4.41 -20.91 -8.82
C PHE A 151 4.21 -19.47 -9.29
N ILE A 152 3.43 -18.67 -8.56
CA ILE A 152 3.20 -17.25 -8.88
C ILE A 152 4.50 -16.46 -8.70
N LYS A 153 5.20 -16.68 -7.59
CA LYS A 153 6.51 -16.05 -7.32
C LYS A 153 7.53 -16.37 -8.41
N ARG A 154 7.62 -17.64 -8.86
CA ARG A 154 8.52 -18.04 -9.96
C ARG A 154 8.10 -17.44 -11.30
N ARG A 155 6.80 -17.44 -11.60
CA ARG A 155 6.25 -16.92 -12.86
C ARG A 155 6.47 -15.42 -12.98
N GLU A 156 6.25 -14.67 -11.91
CA GLU A 156 6.53 -13.23 -11.83
C GLU A 156 7.98 -12.93 -12.22
N ARG A 157 8.97 -13.63 -11.63
CA ARG A 157 10.38 -13.45 -11.96
C ARG A 157 10.69 -13.75 -13.43
N SER A 158 10.05 -14.79 -13.98
CA SER A 158 10.18 -15.10 -15.41
C SER A 158 9.63 -13.98 -16.30
N VAL A 159 8.46 -13.42 -15.96
CA VAL A 159 7.84 -12.31 -16.71
C VAL A 159 8.68 -11.05 -16.61
N HIS A 160 9.20 -10.73 -15.43
CA HIS A 160 10.12 -9.61 -15.21
C HIS A 160 11.33 -9.71 -16.15
N ASN A 161 11.97 -10.87 -16.23
CA ASN A 161 13.13 -11.09 -17.09
C ASN A 161 12.81 -10.88 -18.58
N ILE A 162 11.65 -11.37 -19.05
CA ILE A 162 11.22 -11.18 -20.44
C ILE A 162 10.96 -9.69 -20.72
N ILE A 163 10.26 -8.98 -19.83
CA ILE A 163 10.01 -7.53 -19.99
C ILE A 163 11.32 -6.74 -20.04
N ARG A 164 12.30 -7.11 -19.22
CA ARG A 164 13.63 -6.48 -19.24
C ARG A 164 14.35 -6.73 -20.56
N ALA A 165 14.41 -7.98 -21.02
CA ALA A 165 15.03 -8.33 -22.30
C ALA A 165 14.34 -7.61 -23.47
N ALA A 166 13.01 -7.65 -23.52
CA ALA A 166 12.21 -6.96 -24.53
C ALA A 166 12.45 -5.45 -24.53
N GLY A 167 12.57 -4.82 -23.36
CA GLY A 167 12.89 -3.40 -23.25
C GLY A 167 14.28 -3.03 -23.78
N ILE A 168 15.29 -3.86 -23.52
CA ILE A 168 16.66 -3.63 -24.01
C ILE A 168 16.70 -3.77 -25.53
N VAL A 169 16.13 -4.84 -26.08
CA VAL A 169 16.10 -5.08 -27.52
C VAL A 169 15.28 -4.00 -28.23
N ALA A 170 14.12 -3.61 -27.69
CA ALA A 170 13.31 -2.53 -28.26
C ALA A 170 14.05 -1.19 -28.29
N ALA A 171 14.87 -0.89 -27.27
CA ALA A 171 15.67 0.33 -27.27
C ALA A 171 16.77 0.31 -28.34
N GLN A 172 17.38 -0.85 -28.57
CA GLN A 172 18.39 -1.04 -29.62
C GLN A 172 17.77 -1.03 -31.03
N ALA A 173 16.56 -1.59 -31.19
CA ALA A 173 15.84 -1.67 -32.45
C ALA A 173 15.21 -0.34 -32.91
N ARG A 174 15.33 0.72 -32.10
CA ARG A 174 14.54 1.95 -32.29
C ARG A 174 14.78 2.64 -33.64
N SER A 175 16.01 2.62 -34.15
CA SER A 175 16.33 3.18 -35.47
C SER A 175 15.81 2.34 -36.64
N GLU A 176 15.61 1.04 -36.41
CA GLU A 176 15.25 0.06 -37.44
C GLU A 176 13.74 -0.19 -37.51
N MET A 177 12.98 0.23 -36.49
CA MET A 177 11.53 0.08 -36.43
C MET A 177 10.81 1.23 -37.13
N SER A 178 9.71 0.91 -37.83
CA SER A 178 8.76 1.94 -38.26
C SER A 178 8.07 2.60 -37.05
N VAL A 179 7.47 3.77 -37.25
CA VAL A 179 6.71 4.48 -36.21
C VAL A 179 5.57 3.61 -35.67
N GLU A 180 4.92 2.84 -36.52
CA GLU A 180 3.85 1.90 -36.15
C GLU A 180 4.39 0.77 -35.28
N GLN A 181 5.53 0.17 -35.66
CA GLN A 181 6.18 -0.89 -34.90
C GLN A 181 6.67 -0.40 -33.53
N GLU A 182 7.29 0.78 -33.47
CA GLU A 182 7.73 1.40 -32.21
C GLU A 182 6.53 1.61 -31.28
N ASN A 183 5.43 2.14 -31.80
CA ASN A 183 4.21 2.35 -31.03
C ASN A 183 3.59 1.04 -30.52
N GLU A 184 3.55 0.00 -31.35
CA GLU A 184 3.05 -1.31 -30.97
C GLU A 184 3.91 -1.96 -29.87
N VAL A 185 5.23 -1.97 -30.03
CA VAL A 185 6.17 -2.49 -29.03
C VAL A 185 6.03 -1.73 -27.71
N LYS A 186 5.90 -0.40 -27.78
CA LYS A 186 5.69 0.46 -26.61
C LYS A 186 4.39 0.13 -25.88
N ASP A 187 3.27 -0.05 -26.58
CA ASP A 187 1.98 -0.45 -25.97
C ASP A 187 2.10 -1.81 -25.28
N LYS A 188 2.63 -2.82 -25.98
CA LYS A 188 2.79 -4.17 -25.42
C LYS A 188 3.65 -4.16 -24.15
N LEU A 189 4.79 -3.46 -24.18
CA LEU A 189 5.66 -3.32 -23.01
C LEU A 189 4.98 -2.56 -21.87
N GLN A 190 4.24 -1.48 -22.16
CA GLN A 190 3.53 -0.72 -21.13
C GLN A 190 2.46 -1.58 -20.45
N ARG A 191 1.68 -2.34 -21.22
CA ARG A 191 0.66 -3.25 -20.69
C ARG A 191 1.27 -4.37 -19.85
N ALA A 192 2.35 -5.00 -20.34
CA ALA A 192 3.07 -6.02 -19.59
C ALA A 192 3.64 -5.48 -18.27
N ARG A 193 4.22 -4.27 -18.28
CA ARG A 193 4.73 -3.59 -17.07
C ARG A 193 3.62 -3.27 -16.07
N ARG A 194 2.47 -2.74 -16.52
CA ARG A 194 1.30 -2.48 -15.65
C ARG A 194 0.82 -3.73 -14.93
N ILE A 195 0.74 -4.86 -15.65
CA ILE A 195 0.40 -6.14 -15.04
C ILE A 195 1.46 -6.56 -14.02
N LEU A 196 2.74 -6.50 -14.36
CA LEU A 196 3.81 -6.86 -13.42
C LEU A 196 3.77 -5.99 -12.15
N SER A 197 3.48 -4.68 -12.29
CA SER A 197 3.29 -3.75 -11.17
C SER A 197 2.09 -4.14 -10.29
N LEU A 198 0.95 -4.52 -10.88
CA LEU A 198 -0.21 -5.02 -10.13
C LEU A 198 0.14 -6.28 -9.33
N ILE A 199 0.96 -7.18 -9.89
CA ILE A 199 1.40 -8.40 -9.20
C ILE A 199 2.32 -8.08 -8.00
N GLN A 200 2.96 -6.92 -7.94
CA GLN A 200 3.71 -6.49 -6.75
C GLN A 200 2.80 -6.05 -5.59
N HIS A 201 1.48 -6.01 -5.78
CA HIS A 201 0.53 -5.80 -4.69
C HIS A 201 0.82 -6.77 -3.54
N HIS A 202 0.74 -6.26 -2.31
CA HIS A 202 1.12 -7.00 -1.11
C HIS A 202 0.21 -8.18 -0.78
N ASP A 203 -0.91 -8.38 -1.49
CA ASP A 203 -1.68 -9.62 -1.46
C ASP A 203 -1.55 -10.50 -2.70
N ALA A 204 -0.86 -10.01 -3.73
CA ALA A 204 -0.63 -10.72 -4.98
C ALA A 204 0.66 -11.54 -4.90
N ILE A 205 1.84 -10.89 -4.88
CA ILE A 205 3.14 -11.60 -4.86
C ILE A 205 3.34 -12.42 -3.58
N THR A 206 2.78 -11.97 -2.46
CA THR A 206 2.80 -12.68 -1.18
C THR A 206 1.94 -13.94 -1.21
N GLY A 207 0.94 -13.99 -2.10
CA GLY A 207 0.02 -15.12 -2.26
C GLY A 207 -1.08 -15.18 -1.21
N THR A 208 -1.35 -14.09 -0.50
CA THR A 208 -2.36 -14.00 0.59
C THR A 208 -3.77 -13.71 0.10
N SER A 209 -3.97 -13.40 -1.19
CA SER A 209 -5.31 -13.23 -1.77
C SER A 209 -6.11 -14.55 -1.84
N ARG A 210 -7.44 -14.41 -1.94
CA ARG A 210 -8.38 -15.52 -2.13
C ARG A 210 -8.05 -16.32 -3.40
N ARG A 211 -8.45 -17.60 -3.43
CA ARG A 211 -8.13 -18.54 -4.53
C ARG A 211 -8.53 -18.01 -5.91
N HIS A 212 -9.72 -17.43 -6.06
CA HIS A 212 -10.18 -16.91 -7.36
C HIS A 212 -9.39 -15.66 -7.80
N VAL A 213 -9.02 -14.77 -6.88
CA VAL A 213 -8.17 -13.61 -7.17
C VAL A 213 -6.78 -14.07 -7.64
N MET A 214 -6.22 -15.09 -7.00
CA MET A 214 -4.93 -15.65 -7.42
C MET A 214 -5.01 -16.39 -8.77
N ALA A 215 -6.18 -16.95 -9.12
CA ALA A 215 -6.41 -17.50 -10.45
C ALA A 215 -6.42 -16.39 -11.51
N ASP A 216 -7.05 -15.25 -11.22
CA ASP A 216 -7.02 -14.06 -12.08
C ASP A 216 -5.59 -13.53 -12.26
N TYR A 217 -4.81 -13.40 -11.19
CA TYR A 217 -3.39 -13.03 -11.28
C TYR A 217 -2.57 -14.00 -12.16
N SER A 218 -2.93 -15.28 -12.19
CA SER A 218 -2.27 -16.27 -13.07
C SER A 218 -2.54 -15.97 -14.55
N ILE A 219 -3.78 -15.61 -14.88
CA ILE A 219 -4.19 -15.20 -16.24
C ILE A 219 -3.49 -13.90 -16.63
N LEU A 220 -3.43 -12.92 -15.73
CA LEU A 220 -2.72 -11.67 -15.97
C LEU A 220 -1.23 -11.90 -16.25
N LEU A 221 -0.55 -12.72 -15.43
CA LEU A 221 0.86 -13.07 -15.65
C LEU A 221 1.09 -13.82 -16.97
N TYR A 222 0.15 -14.66 -17.39
CA TYR A 222 0.20 -15.30 -18.71
C TYR A 222 0.11 -14.26 -19.83
N ASN A 223 -0.86 -13.34 -19.75
CA ASN A 223 -1.03 -12.27 -20.73
C ASN A 223 0.19 -11.34 -20.80
N ALA A 224 0.74 -10.96 -19.65
CA ALA A 224 1.95 -10.14 -19.58
C ALA A 224 3.16 -10.85 -20.23
N SER A 225 3.30 -12.15 -20.01
CA SER A 225 4.32 -12.94 -20.68
C SER A 225 4.14 -12.94 -22.20
N SER A 226 2.91 -13.13 -22.70
CA SER A 226 2.63 -13.14 -24.13
C SER A 226 2.94 -11.79 -24.79
N LEU A 227 2.48 -10.69 -24.16
CA LEU A 227 2.75 -9.33 -24.61
C LEU A 227 4.24 -9.01 -24.66
N ALA A 228 4.98 -9.36 -23.60
CA ALA A 228 6.42 -9.10 -23.53
C ALA A 228 7.21 -9.92 -24.55
N ARG A 229 6.80 -11.18 -24.81
CA ARG A 229 7.42 -12.01 -25.86
C ARG A 229 7.16 -11.46 -27.25
N SER A 230 5.93 -11.09 -27.55
CA SER A 230 5.58 -10.47 -28.83
C SER A 230 6.31 -9.15 -29.04
N ALA A 231 6.46 -8.32 -28.00
CA ALA A 231 7.26 -7.09 -28.08
C ALA A 231 8.74 -7.37 -28.36
N PHE A 232 9.30 -8.41 -27.73
CA PHE A 232 10.67 -8.85 -27.98
C PHE A 232 10.85 -9.30 -29.44
N GLU A 233 9.96 -10.16 -29.94
CA GLU A 233 10.03 -10.71 -31.31
C GLU A 233 9.93 -9.62 -32.38
N LEU A 234 9.01 -8.67 -32.22
CA LEU A 234 8.89 -7.51 -33.13
C LEU A 234 10.20 -6.70 -33.17
N ALA A 235 10.73 -6.35 -32.00
CA ALA A 235 11.98 -5.58 -31.92
C ALA A 235 13.18 -6.37 -32.45
N SER A 236 13.29 -7.67 -32.16
CA SER A 236 14.37 -8.53 -32.66
C SER A 236 14.34 -8.67 -34.19
N THR A 237 13.15 -8.80 -34.77
CA THR A 237 12.99 -8.94 -36.23
C THR A 237 13.43 -7.67 -36.95
N SER A 238 13.12 -6.48 -36.39
CA SER A 238 13.58 -5.20 -36.95
C SER A 238 15.10 -5.07 -36.96
N ILE A 239 15.81 -5.59 -35.96
CA ILE A 239 17.29 -5.57 -35.94
C ILE A 239 17.90 -6.60 -36.91
N ALA A 240 17.34 -7.81 -36.96
CA ALA A 240 17.95 -8.92 -37.69
C ALA A 240 17.67 -8.93 -39.20
N GLY A 241 16.76 -8.07 -39.69
CA GLY A 241 16.40 -7.97 -41.11
C GLY A 241 15.78 -9.24 -41.73
N SER A 242 15.46 -10.25 -40.92
CA SER A 242 14.91 -11.56 -41.32
C SER A 242 14.06 -12.15 -40.18
N ASN A 243 13.26 -13.18 -40.48
CA ASN A 243 12.44 -13.87 -39.48
C ASN A 243 13.33 -14.54 -38.41
N VAL A 244 13.47 -13.91 -37.25
CA VAL A 244 14.16 -14.51 -36.09
C VAL A 244 13.24 -15.53 -35.43
N TYR A 245 13.58 -16.81 -35.53
CA TYR A 245 12.93 -17.84 -34.72
C TYR A 245 13.40 -17.75 -33.28
N THR A 246 12.62 -17.05 -32.44
CA THR A 246 12.91 -16.98 -31.02
C THR A 246 12.46 -18.26 -30.33
N ILE A 247 13.41 -19.11 -29.95
CA ILE A 247 13.12 -20.28 -29.11
C ILE A 247 13.03 -19.82 -27.67
N TRP A 248 11.80 -19.70 -27.17
CA TRP A 248 11.56 -19.53 -25.74
C TRP A 248 11.79 -20.85 -25.02
N CYS A 249 13.05 -21.18 -24.72
CA CYS A 249 13.34 -22.36 -23.92
C CYS A 249 12.71 -22.17 -22.55
N CYS A 250 11.89 -23.14 -22.13
CA CYS A 250 11.39 -23.19 -20.77
C CYS A 250 12.62 -23.38 -19.88
N GLU A 251 13.11 -22.29 -19.29
CA GLU A 251 14.21 -22.15 -18.31
C GLU A 251 15.45 -21.34 -18.73
N SER A 252 15.64 -20.97 -19.99
CA SER A 252 16.72 -20.03 -20.37
C SER A 252 16.44 -19.33 -21.70
N ASN A 253 16.49 -17.99 -21.70
CA ASN A 253 16.45 -17.19 -22.93
C ASN A 253 17.77 -17.36 -23.68
N THR A 254 17.88 -18.39 -24.53
CA THR A 254 19.00 -18.56 -25.46
C THR A 254 18.51 -18.22 -26.86
N ILE A 255 19.09 -17.19 -27.45
CA ILE A 255 18.87 -16.85 -28.86
C ILE A 255 19.84 -17.71 -29.68
N ILE A 256 19.31 -18.53 -30.60
CA ILE A 256 20.12 -19.24 -31.59
C ILE A 256 19.84 -18.56 -32.93
N THR A 257 20.84 -17.89 -33.50
CA THR A 257 20.83 -17.41 -34.88
C THR A 257 21.50 -18.48 -35.75
N GLN A 258 20.91 -18.83 -36.90
CA GLN A 258 21.61 -19.58 -37.95
C GLN A 258 22.65 -18.70 -38.63
#